data_AF-A0AAV5TK73-F1
#
_entry.id   AF-A0AAV5TK73-F1
#
_cell.length_a   1.000
_cell.length_b   1.000
_cell.length_c   1.000
_cell.angle_alpha   90.00
_cell.angle_beta   90.00
_cell.angle_gamma   90.00
#
_symmetry.space_group_name_H-M   'P 1'
#
loop_
_entity.id
_entity.type
_entity.pdbx_description
1 polymer ?
#
loop_
_entity_poly.entity_id
_entity_poly.type
_entity_poly.pdbx_seq_one_letter_code
_entity_poly.pdbx_strand_id
1 'polypeptide(L)' 'MCLGSFEGVRKCAERLGELESRLDVLVNNAGAVWNGFKQTEDGHESTWHTNHLDPLLLTELLLPLLEKSEEGG' A
#
# COMPACT_ATOMS: atom_id res chain seq x y z
N MET A 1 -0.47 3.65 11.14
CA MET A 1 0.45 2.69 10.49
C MET A 1 -0.15 2.39 9.12
N CYS A 2 0.63 2.43 8.03
CA CYS A 2 0.06 2.33 6.67
C CYS A 2 -0.26 0.89 6.21
N LEU A 3 0.34 -0.13 6.83
CA LEU A 3 0.16 -1.55 6.47
C LEU A 3 -0.35 -2.34 7.68
N GLY A 4 -1.00 -3.47 7.41
CA GLY A 4 -1.64 -4.36 8.38
C GLY A 4 -3.16 -4.21 8.46
N SER A 5 -3.74 -3.23 7.77
CA SER A 5 -5.17 -3.13 7.51
C SER A 5 -5.49 -2.30 6.27
N PHE A 6 -6.60 -2.62 5.59
CA PHE A 6 -7.06 -1.86 4.42
C PHE A 6 -7.43 -0.42 4.75
N GLU A 7 -7.98 -0.17 5.94
CA GLU A 7 -8.24 1.20 6.40
C GLU A 7 -6.93 2.01 6.54
N GLY A 8 -5.88 1.38 7.07
CA GLY A 8 -4.56 1.98 7.18
C GLY A 8 -3.98 2.36 5.81
N VAL A 9 -4.12 1.47 4.83
CA VAL A 9 -3.66 1.69 3.45
C VAL A 9 -4.39 2.87 2.80
N ARG A 10 -5.73 2.92 2.92
CA ARG A 10 -6.55 4.00 2.35
C ARG A 10 -6.18 5.36 2.93
N LYS A 11 -6.06 5.47 4.25
CA LYS A 11 -5.63 6.70 4.92
C LYS A 11 -4.22 7.13 4.49
N CYS A 12 -3.33 6.17 4.23
CA CYS A 12 -1.99 6.46 3.74
C CYS A 12 -2.03 7.06 2.33
N ALA A 13 -2.81 6.46 1.42
CA ALA A 13 -2.97 6.94 0.06
C ALA A 13 -3.64 8.33 0.00
N GLU A 14 -4.69 8.54 0.79
CA GLU A 14 -5.36 9.84 0.92
C GLU A 14 -4.37 10.92 1.38
N ARG A 15 -3.63 10.65 2.45
CA ARG A 15 -2.62 11.58 2.96
C ARG A 15 -1.53 11.88 1.95
N LEU A 16 -1.11 10.90 1.14
CA LEU A 16 -0.16 11.14 0.05
C LEU A 16 -0.74 12.04 -1.03
N GLY A 17 -2.01 11.85 -1.42
CA GLY A 17 -2.69 12.71 -2.38
C GLY A 17 -2.96 14.14 -1.88
N GLU A 18 -3.02 14.34 -0.56
CA GLU A 18 -3.06 15.68 0.04
C GLU A 18 -1.70 16.39 0.02
N LEU A 19 -0.61 15.63 0.13
CA LEU A 19 0.75 16.16 0.22
C LEU A 19 1.39 16.39 -1.16
N GLU A 20 1.11 15.50 -2.11
CA GLU A 20 1.79 15.46 -3.41
C GLU A 20 0.77 15.40 -4.55
N SER A 21 0.97 16.24 -5.57
CA SER A 21 0.11 16.26 -6.76
C SER A 21 0.53 15.26 -7.84
N ARG A 22 1.73 14.68 -7.70
CA ARG A 22 2.39 13.74 -8.62
C ARG A 22 3.25 12.74 -7.84
N LEU A 23 3.29 11.49 -8.30
CA LEU A 23 4.18 10.46 -7.76
C LEU A 23 4.99 9.86 -8.91
N ASP A 24 6.33 9.96 -8.87
CA ASP A 24 7.17 9.45 -9.96
C ASP A 24 7.56 7.97 -9.75
N VAL A 25 7.75 7.55 -8.49
CA VAL A 25 8.18 6.19 -8.15
C VAL A 25 7.44 5.70 -6.90
N LEU A 26 6.91 4.48 -6.97
CA LEU A 26 6.39 3.73 -5.81
C LEU A 26 7.27 2.51 -5.56
N VAL A 27 7.81 2.39 -4.33
CA VAL A 27 8.63 1.24 -3.92
C VAL A 27 7.91 0.46 -2.83
N ASN A 28 7.33 -0.69 -3.20
CA ASN A 28 6.68 -1.62 -2.29
C ASN A 28 7.71 -2.49 -1.54
N ASN A 29 8.58 -1.87 -0.76
CA ASN A 29 9.66 -2.57 -0.03
C ASN A 29 9.24 -3.01 1.39
N ALA A 30 8.20 -2.42 1.95
CA ALA A 30 7.76 -2.75 3.30
C ALA A 30 7.14 -4.17 3.31
N GLY A 31 7.67 -5.02 4.19
CA GLY A 31 7.21 -6.38 4.38
C GLY A 31 7.62 -6.93 5.73
N ALA A 32 6.87 -7.91 6.21
CA ALA A 32 7.08 -8.57 7.48
C ALA A 32 6.67 -10.05 7.40
N VAL A 33 7.26 -10.86 8.27
CA VAL A 33 6.93 -12.28 8.42
C VAL A 33 6.48 -12.51 9.85
N TRP A 34 5.32 -13.15 10.02
CA TRP A 34 4.84 -13.58 11.32
C TRP A 34 5.05 -15.08 11.48
N ASN A 35 5.47 -15.50 12.68
CA ASN A 35 5.61 -16.91 13.00
C ASN A 35 4.24 -17.53 13.28
N GLY A 36 3.89 -18.56 12.51
CA GLY A 36 2.60 -19.24 12.60
C GLY A 36 1.46 -18.45 11.95
N PHE A 37 0.29 -19.06 11.89
CA PHE A 37 -0.89 -18.42 11.32
C PHE A 37 -1.41 -17.32 12.24
N LYS A 38 -1.44 -16.09 11.74
CA LYS A 38 -2.09 -14.95 12.38
C LYS A 38 -3.04 -14.30 11.38
N GLN A 39 -4.21 -13.89 11.84
CA GLN A 39 -5.21 -13.24 11.00
C GLN A 39 -5.26 -11.74 11.29
N THR A 40 -5.36 -10.90 10.26
CA THR A 40 -5.59 -9.46 10.38
C THR A 40 -7.06 -9.17 10.69
N GLU A 41 -7.37 -7.92 11.05
CA GLU A 41 -8.75 -7.46 11.28
C GLU A 41 -9.61 -7.56 10.01
N ASP A 42 -8.99 -7.47 8.83
CA ASP A 42 -9.62 -7.68 7.52
C ASP A 42 -9.82 -9.16 7.17
N GLY A 43 -9.45 -10.09 8.05
CA GLY A 43 -9.72 -11.51 7.89
C GLY A 43 -8.71 -12.29 7.06
N HIS A 44 -7.55 -11.71 6.73
CA HIS A 44 -6.51 -12.36 5.92
C HIS A 44 -5.33 -12.82 6.78
N GLU A 45 -4.55 -13.80 6.31
CA GLU A 45 -3.29 -14.16 6.98
C GLU A 45 -2.33 -12.97 6.99
N SER A 46 -1.69 -12.67 8.12
CA SER A 46 -0.94 -11.42 8.34
C SER A 46 0.24 -11.22 7.38
N THR A 47 1.01 -12.27 7.11
CA THR A 47 2.15 -12.21 6.18
C THR A 47 1.65 -11.92 4.76
N TRP A 48 0.60 -12.62 4.32
CA TRP A 48 -0.02 -12.42 3.02
C TRP A 48 -0.66 -11.04 2.88
N HIS A 49 -1.36 -10.58 3.92
CA HIS A 49 -2.01 -9.28 3.95
C HIS A 49 -0.98 -8.16 3.82
N THR A 50 0.04 -8.14 4.69
CA THR A 50 1.06 -7.08 4.69
C THR A 50 1.96 -7.10 3.47
N ASN A 51 2.34 -8.28 2.96
CA ASN A 51 3.34 -8.35 1.89
C ASN A 51 2.74 -8.33 0.48
N HIS A 52 1.44 -8.61 0.34
CA HIS A 52 0.81 -8.73 -0.97
C HIS A 52 -0.49 -7.93 -1.11
N LEU A 53 -1.42 -8.04 -0.17
CA LEU A 53 -2.71 -7.35 -0.30
C LEU A 53 -2.59 -5.84 -0.09
N ASP A 54 -1.86 -5.42 0.95
CA ASP A 54 -1.66 -4.00 1.21
C ASP A 54 -0.87 -3.30 0.12
N PRO A 55 0.27 -3.84 -0.38
CA PRO A 55 1.02 -3.20 -1.46
C PRO A 55 0.25 -3.16 -2.78
N LEU A 56 -0.54 -4.20 -3.08
CA LEU A 56 -1.41 -4.20 -4.25
C LEU A 56 -2.46 -3.08 -4.13
N LEU A 57 -3.19 -3.02 -3.02
CA LEU A 57 -4.20 -1.98 -2.79
C LEU A 57 -3.59 -0.57 -2.82
N LEU A 58 -2.42 -0.39 -2.19
CA LEU A 58 -1.72 0.89 -2.21
C LEU A 58 -1.34 1.31 -3.63
N THR A 59 -0.86 0.37 -4.44
CA THR A 59 -0.51 0.63 -5.85
C THR A 59 -1.74 1.05 -6.64
N GLU A 60 -2.86 0.33 -6.51
CA GLU A 60 -4.12 0.66 -7.19
C GLU A 60 -4.64 2.06 -6.79
N LEU A 61 -4.56 2.41 -5.50
CA LEU A 61 -5.02 3.72 -5.01
C LEU A 61 -4.12 4.87 -5.45
N LEU A 62 -2.82 4.64 -5.60
CA LEU A 62 -1.84 5.64 -6.02
C LEU A 62 -1.62 5.67 -7.53
N LEU A 63 -2.19 4.72 -8.29
CA LEU A 63 -2.07 4.66 -9.75
C LEU A 63 -2.43 6.00 -10.43
N PRO A 64 -3.49 6.73 -10.03
CA PRO A 64 -3.79 8.03 -10.63
C PRO A 64 -2.74 9.12 -10.35
N LEU A 65 -1.93 8.98 -9.31
CA LEU A 65 -0.79 9.89 -9.05
C LEU A 65 0.46 9.46 -9.83
N LEU A 66 0.64 8.15 -10.02
CA LEU A 66 1.71 7.56 -10.83
C LEU A 66 1.55 7.90 -12.31
N GLU A 67 0.32 7.82 -12.84
CA GLU A 67 0.01 8.17 -14.24
C GLU A 67 0.21 9.66 -14.56
N LYS A 68 0.35 10.52 -13.54
CA LYS A 68 0.70 11.95 -13.72
C LYS A 68 2.20 12.18 -13.85
N SER A 69 3.02 11.16 -13.58
CA SER A 69 4.41 11.19 -13.97
C SER A 69 4.45 11.28 -15.50
N GLU A 70 5.27 12.18 -16.05
CA GLU A 70 5.65 12.06 -17.46
C GLU A 70 6.26 10.66 -17.63
N GLU A 71 5.90 9.96 -18.72
CA GLU A 71 6.27 8.58 -19.02
C GLU A 71 7.64 8.25 -18.41
N GLY A 72 7.66 7.32 -17.45
CA GLY A 72 8.90 6.76 -16.94
C GLY A 72 9.59 6.01 -18.08
N GLY A 73 10.38 6.75 -18.87
CA GLY A 73 11.17 6.24 -19.98
C GLY A 73 12.29 5.31 -19.52
#